data_AF-A0A9P8TQE9-F1
#
_entry.id   AF-A0A9P8TQE9-F1
#
_cell.length_a   1.000
_cell.length_b   1.000
_cell.length_c   1.000
_cell.angle_alpha   90.00
_cell.angle_beta   90.00
_cell.angle_gamma   90.00
#
_symmetry.space_group_name_H-M   'P 1'
#
loop_
_entity.id
_entity.type
_entity.pdbx_description
1 polymer ?
#
loop_
_entity_poly.entity_id
_entity_poly.type
_entity_poly.pdbx_seq_one_letter_code
_entity_poly.pdbx_strand_id
1 'polypeptide(L)'
;MSSNSRNTNTTPRTNASANTNTNSSNSVATSTDFNTFLQLLKPRLTTPQFFWFVGHVSTLLNSAIYLFFSFFSTGISQRYYKYALMSIISTYLIVLYQVYKSSNAFSFFNLKNFTNNDNFQYLALALLWYLVSGYKVIGGGLYPFIIYSTFHVLNYFKNFILPILPSMTPQQKTLVQNYINHFVRTYNEQSLVASANLEVLVLVQLAIGSPLVLYYLLTNFWLAIINIIVIVQFVAFMKLRYRQSKYTKGTFDGTVYKLDAFMNSGTVPLQFVQTYANLKLQVTQLIARIPF
;
A
#
# COMPACT_ATOMS: atom_id res chain seq x y z
N MET A 1 59.27 35.94 -64.13
CA MET A 1 58.46 34.70 -64.05
C MET A 1 56.99 35.07 -63.84
N SER A 2 56.16 34.73 -64.83
CA SER A 2 54.70 34.43 -64.78
C SER A 2 53.80 35.29 -63.87
N SER A 3 53.08 36.30 -64.36
CA SER A 3 51.89 36.33 -65.25
C SER A 3 50.54 36.46 -64.51
N ASN A 4 49.83 37.55 -64.87
CA ASN A 4 48.40 37.67 -65.19
C ASN A 4 47.32 37.26 -64.16
N SER A 5 46.12 37.85 -64.12
CA SER A 5 45.52 39.04 -64.73
C SER A 5 44.22 39.36 -63.96
N ARG A 6 43.75 40.61 -64.04
CA ARG A 6 42.36 41.03 -63.73
C ARG A 6 41.34 40.16 -64.50
N ASN A 7 40.12 39.96 -64.01
CA ASN A 7 39.00 40.88 -64.24
C ASN A 7 37.63 40.36 -63.71
N THR A 8 36.86 41.32 -63.18
CA THR A 8 35.40 41.56 -63.24
C THR A 8 34.36 40.47 -63.01
N ASN A 9 33.54 40.76 -61.99
CA ASN A 9 32.15 40.37 -61.77
C ASN A 9 31.27 40.40 -63.03
N THR A 10 30.53 39.32 -63.23
CA THR A 10 29.19 39.32 -63.85
C THR A 10 28.30 38.35 -63.08
N THR A 11 27.09 38.78 -62.74
CA THR A 11 26.03 37.95 -62.15
C THR A 11 25.35 37.13 -63.24
N PRO A 12 24.82 35.94 -62.92
CA PRO A 12 23.39 35.74 -63.17
C PRO A 12 22.64 35.04 -62.02
N ARG A 13 21.33 35.20 -62.11
CA ARG A 13 20.24 34.87 -61.17
C ARG A 13 19.84 33.39 -61.26
N THR A 14 19.12 32.90 -60.22
CA THR A 14 18.31 31.66 -60.13
C THR A 14 19.10 30.37 -59.81
N ASN A 15 18.67 29.40 -58.98
CA ASN A 15 17.35 29.00 -58.48
C ASN A 15 17.44 28.42 -57.06
N ALA A 16 16.34 28.56 -56.33
CA ALA A 16 16.09 27.93 -55.04
C ALA A 16 15.97 26.40 -55.14
N SER A 17 16.49 25.69 -54.14
CA SER A 17 15.90 24.46 -53.62
C SER A 17 16.28 24.30 -52.15
N ALA A 18 15.39 24.75 -51.27
CA ALA A 18 15.44 24.44 -49.86
C ALA A 18 14.99 22.98 -49.69
N ASN A 19 15.92 22.08 -49.39
CA ASN A 19 15.60 20.70 -49.05
C ASN A 19 15.27 20.62 -47.55
N THR A 20 14.02 20.91 -47.20
CA THR A 20 13.41 20.61 -45.91
C THR A 20 13.08 19.12 -45.83
N ASN A 21 14.02 18.30 -45.33
CA ASN A 21 13.81 16.87 -45.10
C ASN A 21 14.35 16.42 -43.73
N THR A 22 13.95 17.12 -42.66
CA THR A 22 14.30 16.78 -41.27
C THR A 22 13.12 16.33 -40.41
N ASN A 23 11.90 16.26 -40.96
CA ASN A 23 10.69 15.93 -40.18
C ASN A 23 10.18 14.49 -40.34
N SER A 24 10.65 13.72 -41.32
CA SER A 24 10.14 12.36 -41.58
C SER A 24 10.80 11.30 -40.69
N SER A 25 12.08 11.41 -40.38
CA SER A 25 12.84 10.43 -39.58
C SER A 25 12.37 10.34 -38.12
N ASN A 26 12.04 11.47 -37.48
CA ASN A 26 11.57 11.50 -36.09
C ASN A 26 10.16 10.89 -35.91
N SER A 27 9.29 11.00 -36.91
CA SER A 27 7.92 10.43 -36.86
C SER A 27 7.90 8.89 -37.00
N VAL A 28 8.85 8.34 -37.77
CA VAL A 28 8.96 6.89 -38.00
C VAL A 28 9.64 6.19 -36.81
N ALA A 29 10.64 6.82 -36.19
CA ALA A 29 11.28 6.28 -34.98
C ALA A 29 10.30 6.21 -33.79
N THR A 30 9.54 7.29 -33.55
CA THR A 30 8.57 7.37 -32.45
C THR A 30 7.39 6.40 -32.59
N SER A 31 6.88 6.18 -33.81
CA SER A 31 5.83 5.20 -34.07
C SER A 31 6.32 3.75 -33.94
N THR A 32 7.56 3.46 -34.35
CA THR A 32 8.17 2.13 -34.20
C THR A 32 8.46 1.79 -32.73
N ASP A 33 8.94 2.76 -31.95
CA ASP A 33 9.18 2.62 -30.52
C ASP A 33 7.89 2.38 -29.73
N PHE A 34 6.81 3.10 -30.07
CA PHE A 34 5.51 2.91 -29.43
C PHE A 34 4.88 1.55 -29.78
N ASN A 35 4.96 1.12 -31.03
CA ASN A 35 4.48 -0.21 -31.45
C ASN A 35 5.27 -1.33 -30.78
N THR A 36 6.58 -1.18 -30.65
CA THR A 36 7.45 -2.13 -29.92
C THR A 36 7.09 -2.17 -28.43
N PHE A 37 6.86 -1.01 -27.81
CA PHE A 37 6.36 -0.94 -26.43
C PHE A 37 5.03 -1.66 -26.25
N LEU A 38 4.05 -1.42 -27.13
CA LEU A 38 2.75 -2.11 -27.07
C LEU A 38 2.89 -3.62 -27.23
N GLN A 39 3.76 -4.09 -28.13
CA GLN A 39 4.05 -5.52 -28.29
C GLN A 39 4.65 -6.13 -27.02
N LEU A 40 5.57 -5.43 -26.36
CA LEU A 40 6.16 -5.89 -25.10
C LEU A 40 5.18 -5.79 -23.92
N LEU A 41 4.27 -4.81 -23.94
CA LEU A 41 3.28 -4.62 -22.88
C LEU A 41 2.17 -5.67 -22.95
N LYS A 42 1.67 -5.98 -24.15
CA LYS A 42 0.54 -6.90 -24.40
C LYS A 42 0.60 -8.22 -23.62
N PRO A 43 1.69 -9.00 -23.60
CA PRO A 43 1.74 -10.26 -22.85
C PRO A 43 1.73 -10.04 -21.33
N ARG A 44 2.12 -8.87 -20.84
CA ARG A 44 2.12 -8.55 -19.39
C ARG A 44 0.70 -8.21 -18.92
N LEU A 45 -0.11 -7.55 -19.76
CA LEU A 45 -1.48 -7.11 -19.42
C LEU A 45 -2.43 -8.25 -19.06
N THR A 46 -2.16 -9.48 -19.53
CA THR A 46 -3.02 -10.64 -19.32
C THR A 46 -2.60 -11.48 -18.10
N THR A 47 -1.55 -11.07 -17.39
CA THR A 47 -1.04 -11.85 -16.25
C THR A 47 -1.75 -11.47 -14.95
N PRO A 48 -1.98 -12.41 -14.02
CA PRO A 48 -2.46 -12.08 -12.68
C PRO A 48 -1.57 -11.06 -11.96
N GLN A 49 -0.26 -11.08 -12.24
CA GLN A 49 0.72 -10.17 -11.66
C GLN A 49 0.48 -8.70 -12.08
N PHE A 50 0.04 -8.47 -13.32
CA PHE A 50 -0.31 -7.13 -13.77
C PHE A 50 -1.58 -6.61 -13.10
N PHE A 51 -2.63 -7.44 -12.98
CA PHE A 51 -3.84 -7.06 -12.24
C PHE A 51 -3.55 -6.78 -10.76
N TRP A 52 -2.67 -7.57 -10.15
CA TRP A 52 -2.17 -7.32 -8.79
C TRP A 52 -1.45 -5.98 -8.69
N PHE A 53 -0.60 -5.63 -9.67
CA PHE A 53 0.04 -4.31 -9.74
C PHE A 53 -0.98 -3.17 -9.87
N VAL A 54 -1.94 -3.28 -10.79
CA VAL A 54 -3.02 -2.29 -10.96
C VAL A 54 -3.84 -2.12 -9.68
N GLY A 55 -4.09 -3.21 -8.95
CA GLY A 55 -4.75 -3.18 -7.65
C GLY A 55 -3.97 -2.38 -6.60
N HIS A 56 -2.64 -2.52 -6.55
CA HIS A 56 -1.81 -1.72 -5.65
C HIS A 56 -1.73 -0.24 -6.06
N VAL A 57 -1.59 0.07 -7.36
CA VAL A 57 -1.68 1.46 -7.85
C VAL A 57 -3.04 2.07 -7.50
N SER A 58 -4.12 1.32 -7.68
CA SER A 58 -5.47 1.76 -7.33
C SER A 58 -5.62 1.95 -5.81
N THR A 59 -5.01 1.09 -5.00
CA THR A 59 -4.97 1.27 -3.54
C THR A 59 -4.32 2.59 -3.16
N LEU A 60 -3.16 2.91 -3.75
CA LEU A 60 -2.45 4.17 -3.48
C LEU A 60 -3.25 5.39 -3.91
N LEU A 61 -3.76 5.38 -5.14
CA LEU A 61 -4.54 6.50 -5.69
C LEU A 61 -5.82 6.75 -4.88
N ASN A 62 -6.62 5.72 -4.64
CA ASN A 62 -7.86 5.86 -3.88
C ASN A 62 -7.59 6.27 -2.43
N SER A 63 -6.53 5.75 -1.80
CA SER A 63 -6.16 6.17 -0.44
C SER A 63 -5.71 7.63 -0.40
N ALA A 64 -4.94 8.10 -1.37
CA ALA A 64 -4.52 9.49 -1.45
C ALA A 64 -5.73 10.43 -1.61
N ILE A 65 -6.69 10.09 -2.47
CA ILE A 65 -7.92 10.86 -2.64
C ILE A 65 -8.77 10.82 -1.35
N TYR A 66 -8.90 9.66 -0.71
CA TYR A 66 -9.58 9.52 0.59
C TYR A 66 -8.99 10.46 1.65
N LEU A 67 -7.67 10.48 1.80
CA LEU A 67 -6.95 11.32 2.78
C LEU A 67 -7.03 12.80 2.44
N PHE A 68 -6.98 13.15 1.16
CA PHE A 68 -7.14 14.54 0.75
C PHE A 68 -8.55 15.04 1.08
N PHE A 69 -9.59 14.30 0.66
CA PHE A 69 -10.98 14.70 0.87
C PHE A 69 -11.50 14.47 2.30
N SER A 70 -10.78 13.80 3.19
CA SER A 70 -11.23 13.64 4.59
C SER A 70 -11.37 14.97 5.33
N PHE A 71 -10.70 16.03 4.85
CA PHE A 71 -10.80 17.38 5.40
C PHE A 71 -11.85 18.25 4.71
N PHE A 72 -12.28 17.90 3.50
CA PHE A 72 -13.13 18.76 2.66
C PHE A 72 -14.53 18.20 2.42
N SER A 73 -14.66 16.88 2.29
CA SER A 73 -15.93 16.23 1.95
C SER A 73 -15.99 14.79 2.45
N THR A 74 -16.81 14.57 3.48
CA THR A 74 -17.05 13.24 4.06
C THR A 74 -17.59 12.26 3.03
N GLY A 75 -18.50 12.69 2.15
CA GLY A 75 -19.11 11.82 1.13
C GLY A 75 -18.10 11.34 0.08
N ILE A 76 -17.26 12.24 -0.43
CA ILE A 76 -16.19 11.88 -1.38
C ILE A 76 -15.16 11.00 -0.68
N SER A 77 -14.70 11.39 0.50
CA SER A 77 -13.74 10.62 1.29
C SER A 77 -14.22 9.18 1.52
N GLN A 78 -15.46 8.98 1.99
CA GLN A 78 -16.02 7.65 2.23
C GLN A 78 -16.13 6.81 0.95
N ARG A 79 -16.43 7.43 -0.20
CA ARG A 79 -16.45 6.72 -1.49
C ARG A 79 -15.07 6.19 -1.87
N TYR A 80 -14.04 7.01 -1.74
CA TYR A 80 -12.67 6.61 -2.07
C TYR A 80 -12.08 5.65 -1.03
N TYR A 81 -12.51 5.71 0.22
CA TYR A 81 -12.22 4.68 1.22
C TYR A 81 -12.74 3.29 0.78
N LYS A 82 -13.98 3.22 0.29
CA LYS A 82 -14.56 1.98 -0.26
C LYS A 82 -13.80 1.47 -1.48
N TYR A 83 -13.40 2.36 -2.39
CA TYR A 83 -12.62 1.98 -3.57
C TYR A 83 -11.21 1.50 -3.23
N ALA A 84 -10.57 2.10 -2.22
CA ALA A 84 -9.30 1.62 -1.70
C ALA A 84 -9.45 0.20 -1.13
N LEU A 85 -10.46 -0.06 -0.29
CA LEU A 85 -10.72 -1.39 0.26
C LEU A 85 -11.03 -2.43 -0.82
N MET A 86 -11.81 -2.09 -1.85
CA MET A 86 -12.07 -2.99 -2.97
C MET A 86 -10.78 -3.36 -3.72
N SER A 87 -9.90 -2.38 -3.92
CA SER A 87 -8.59 -2.60 -4.54
C SER A 87 -7.73 -3.54 -3.69
N ILE A 88 -7.70 -3.30 -2.38
CA ILE A 88 -6.98 -4.14 -1.40
C ILE A 88 -7.51 -5.58 -1.42
N ILE A 89 -8.83 -5.78 -1.31
CA ILE A 89 -9.48 -7.10 -1.40
C ILE A 89 -9.04 -7.82 -2.67
N SER A 90 -9.10 -7.14 -3.81
CA SER A 90 -8.72 -7.71 -5.12
C SER A 90 -7.26 -8.16 -5.13
N THR A 91 -6.33 -7.36 -4.60
CA THR A 91 -4.90 -7.73 -4.54
C THR A 91 -4.65 -8.98 -3.70
N TYR A 92 -5.25 -9.07 -2.50
CA TYR A 92 -5.07 -10.23 -1.65
C TYR A 92 -5.75 -11.49 -2.18
N LEU A 93 -6.92 -11.36 -2.84
CA LEU A 93 -7.56 -12.49 -3.53
C LEU A 93 -6.65 -13.06 -4.63
N ILE A 94 -5.97 -12.21 -5.41
CA ILE A 94 -5.00 -12.65 -6.42
C ILE A 94 -3.84 -13.40 -5.77
N VAL A 95 -3.26 -12.88 -4.67
CA VAL A 95 -2.17 -13.53 -3.94
C VAL A 95 -2.60 -14.90 -3.41
N LEU A 96 -3.76 -14.99 -2.77
CA LEU A 96 -4.25 -16.26 -2.23
C LEU A 96 -4.58 -17.26 -3.34
N TYR A 97 -5.12 -16.81 -4.47
CA TYR A 97 -5.33 -17.68 -5.63
C TYR A 97 -4.01 -18.24 -6.19
N GLN A 98 -2.96 -17.43 -6.23
CA GLN A 98 -1.64 -17.89 -6.64
C GLN A 98 -1.05 -18.91 -5.66
N VAL A 99 -1.21 -18.70 -4.35
CA VAL A 99 -0.81 -19.67 -3.31
C VAL A 99 -1.62 -20.97 -3.41
N TYR A 100 -2.93 -20.89 -3.63
CA TYR A 100 -3.78 -22.05 -3.86
C TYR A 100 -3.32 -22.85 -5.08
N LYS A 101 -3.05 -22.17 -6.20
CA LYS A 101 -2.61 -22.82 -7.44
C LYS A 101 -1.22 -23.46 -7.31
N SER A 102 -0.33 -22.88 -6.52
CA SER A 102 1.04 -23.38 -6.35
C SER A 102 1.19 -24.44 -5.26
N SER A 103 0.20 -24.60 -4.37
CA SER A 103 0.25 -25.52 -3.24
C SER A 103 -0.86 -26.57 -3.29
N ASN A 104 -0.48 -27.83 -3.42
CA ASN A 104 -1.41 -28.97 -3.35
C ASN A 104 -2.10 -29.12 -1.98
N ALA A 105 -1.60 -28.44 -0.93
CA ALA A 105 -2.10 -28.54 0.44
C ALA A 105 -2.91 -27.30 0.89
N PHE A 106 -3.02 -26.25 0.07
CA PHE A 106 -3.78 -25.06 0.44
C PHE A 106 -5.27 -25.32 0.21
N SER A 107 -6.07 -25.13 1.27
CA SER A 107 -7.53 -25.16 1.23
C SER A 107 -8.06 -23.89 1.88
N PHE A 108 -8.95 -23.19 1.18
CA PHE A 108 -9.60 -21.97 1.66
C PHE A 108 -10.46 -22.19 2.90
N PHE A 109 -10.94 -23.42 3.11
CA PHE A 109 -11.80 -23.79 4.24
C PHE A 109 -11.02 -24.33 5.44
N ASN A 110 -9.69 -24.46 5.33
CA ASN A 110 -8.87 -24.94 6.43
C ASN A 110 -8.48 -23.79 7.36
N LEU A 111 -9.00 -23.83 8.59
CA LEU A 111 -8.76 -22.81 9.62
C LEU A 111 -7.26 -22.64 9.96
N LYS A 112 -6.43 -23.67 9.78
CA LYS A 112 -4.98 -23.59 10.00
C LYS A 112 -4.28 -22.72 8.94
N ASN A 113 -4.83 -22.65 7.72
CA ASN A 113 -4.32 -21.77 6.68
C ASN A 113 -4.70 -20.31 6.97
N PHE A 114 -5.90 -20.08 7.52
CA PHE A 114 -6.33 -18.77 8.00
C PHE A 114 -5.39 -18.21 9.07
N THR A 115 -5.09 -19.02 10.08
CA THR A 115 -4.34 -18.54 11.25
C THR A 115 -2.88 -18.29 10.93
N ASN A 116 -2.26 -19.03 9.99
CA ASN A 116 -0.82 -18.96 9.72
C ASN A 116 -0.43 -18.10 8.51
N ASN A 117 -1.41 -17.62 7.73
CA ASN A 117 -1.16 -16.83 6.54
C ASN A 117 -1.59 -15.37 6.75
N ASP A 118 -0.61 -14.48 6.81
CA ASP A 118 -0.81 -13.04 7.00
C ASP A 118 -1.65 -12.42 5.87
N ASN A 119 -1.46 -12.84 4.62
CA ASN A 119 -2.27 -12.37 3.49
C ASN A 119 -3.76 -12.69 3.68
N PHE A 120 -4.08 -13.84 4.26
CA PHE A 120 -5.47 -14.18 4.58
C PHE A 120 -6.01 -13.26 5.68
N GLN A 121 -5.23 -13.02 6.73
CA GLN A 121 -5.62 -12.14 7.83
C GLN A 121 -5.89 -10.70 7.35
N TYR A 122 -5.04 -10.17 6.48
CA TYR A 122 -5.24 -8.86 5.85
C TYR A 122 -6.46 -8.82 4.92
N LEU A 123 -6.70 -9.87 4.14
CA LEU A 123 -7.93 -9.99 3.35
C LEU A 123 -9.17 -9.95 4.25
N ALA A 124 -9.16 -10.68 5.36
CA ALA A 124 -10.28 -10.71 6.30
C ALA A 124 -10.56 -9.31 6.89
N LEU A 125 -9.51 -8.56 7.26
CA LEU A 125 -9.65 -7.16 7.68
C LEU A 125 -10.33 -6.32 6.60
N ALA A 126 -9.76 -6.33 5.39
CA ALA A 126 -10.24 -5.50 4.29
C ALA A 126 -11.69 -5.83 3.89
N LEU A 127 -12.06 -7.12 3.89
CA LEU A 127 -13.42 -7.58 3.63
C LEU A 127 -14.42 -7.07 4.67
N LEU A 128 -14.16 -7.28 5.97
CA LEU A 128 -15.07 -6.79 7.00
C LEU A 128 -15.19 -5.26 6.93
N TRP A 129 -14.06 -4.56 6.82
CA TRP A 129 -14.05 -3.10 6.78
C TRP A 129 -14.81 -2.57 5.57
N TYR A 130 -14.74 -3.26 4.42
CA TYR A 130 -15.55 -2.92 3.27
C TYR A 130 -17.05 -3.08 3.55
N LEU A 131 -17.45 -4.21 4.14
CA LEU A 131 -18.86 -4.48 4.48
C LEU A 131 -19.43 -3.45 5.46
N VAL A 132 -18.63 -3.02 6.45
CA VAL A 132 -19.09 -2.04 7.47
C VAL A 132 -18.81 -0.59 7.09
N SER A 133 -18.12 -0.32 5.98
CA SER A 133 -17.69 1.03 5.57
C SER A 133 -18.83 2.03 5.36
N GLY A 134 -20.07 1.56 5.15
CA GLY A 134 -21.26 2.41 5.13
C GLY A 134 -21.60 3.03 6.48
N TYR A 135 -21.21 2.37 7.58
CA TYR A 135 -21.54 2.74 8.95
C TYR A 135 -20.32 3.27 9.73
N LYS A 136 -19.13 2.72 9.47
CA LYS A 136 -17.91 3.06 10.22
C LYS A 136 -16.70 3.05 9.30
N VAL A 137 -15.95 4.15 9.31
CA VAL A 137 -14.61 4.24 8.73
C VAL A 137 -13.59 3.90 9.80
N ILE A 138 -12.62 3.03 9.48
CA ILE A 138 -11.53 2.69 10.38
C ILE A 138 -10.39 3.69 10.15
N GLY A 139 -10.33 4.72 10.99
CA GLY A 139 -9.28 5.74 10.95
C GLY A 139 -7.89 5.08 11.03
N GLY A 140 -6.98 5.51 10.14
CA GLY A 140 -5.62 4.95 10.05
C GLY A 140 -5.50 3.51 9.55
N GLY A 141 -6.61 2.79 9.38
CA GLY A 141 -6.60 1.39 8.94
C GLY A 141 -5.99 1.16 7.55
N LEU A 142 -6.06 2.16 6.66
CA LEU A 142 -5.47 2.05 5.31
C LEU A 142 -3.94 2.20 5.29
N TYR A 143 -3.32 2.76 6.34
CA TYR A 143 -1.90 3.12 6.29
C TYR A 143 -0.95 1.93 6.10
N PRO A 144 -1.12 0.77 6.80
CA PRO A 144 -0.35 -0.44 6.50
C PRO A 144 -0.43 -0.85 5.02
N PHE A 145 -1.65 -0.84 4.44
CA PHE A 145 -1.86 -1.20 3.04
C PHE A 145 -1.20 -0.23 2.06
N ILE A 146 -1.15 1.06 2.38
CA ILE A 146 -0.43 2.07 1.59
C ILE A 146 1.08 1.78 1.59
N ILE A 147 1.63 1.44 2.77
CA ILE A 147 3.05 1.08 2.89
C ILE A 147 3.35 -0.14 2.01
N TYR A 148 2.63 -1.25 2.18
CA TYR A 148 2.85 -2.47 1.38
C TYR A 148 2.68 -2.20 -0.11
N SER A 149 1.62 -1.50 -0.50
CA SER A 149 1.35 -1.16 -1.90
C SER A 149 2.45 -0.33 -2.54
N THR A 150 3.07 0.59 -1.79
CA THR A 150 4.20 1.40 -2.29
C THR A 150 5.37 0.52 -2.71
N PHE A 151 5.79 -0.41 -1.86
CA PHE A 151 6.89 -1.33 -2.19
C PHE A 151 6.54 -2.28 -3.33
N HIS A 152 5.29 -2.74 -3.40
CA HIS A 152 4.82 -3.59 -4.49
C HIS A 152 4.81 -2.86 -5.84
N VAL A 153 4.29 -1.63 -5.89
CA VAL A 153 4.29 -0.78 -7.09
C VAL A 153 5.71 -0.48 -7.54
N LEU A 154 6.59 -0.07 -6.63
CA LEU A 154 7.99 0.25 -6.96
C LEU A 154 8.75 -0.96 -7.52
N ASN A 155 8.62 -2.12 -6.88
CA ASN A 155 9.30 -3.33 -7.34
C ASN A 155 8.75 -3.82 -8.67
N TYR A 156 7.42 -3.82 -8.86
CA TYR A 156 6.83 -4.22 -10.12
C TYR A 156 7.22 -3.26 -11.26
N PHE A 157 7.13 -1.94 -11.01
CA PHE A 157 7.52 -0.94 -11.97
C PHE A 157 8.98 -1.13 -12.42
N LYS A 158 9.90 -1.23 -11.46
CA LYS A 158 11.33 -1.46 -11.71
C LYS A 158 11.59 -2.70 -12.56
N ASN A 159 10.93 -3.81 -12.25
CA ASN A 159 11.24 -5.11 -12.86
C ASN A 159 10.52 -5.35 -14.20
N PHE A 160 9.32 -4.80 -14.39
CA PHE A 160 8.45 -5.18 -15.52
C PHE A 160 8.06 -4.03 -16.44
N ILE A 161 8.01 -2.78 -15.92
CA ILE A 161 7.58 -1.61 -16.70
C ILE A 161 8.78 -0.79 -17.16
N LEU A 162 9.71 -0.45 -16.25
CA LEU A 162 10.88 0.37 -16.53
C LEU A 162 11.73 -0.15 -17.71
N PRO A 163 12.01 -1.47 -17.84
CA PRO A 163 12.83 -1.97 -18.95
C PRO A 163 12.20 -1.73 -20.33
N ILE A 164 10.87 -1.74 -20.41
CA ILE A 164 10.13 -1.66 -21.67
C ILE A 164 9.76 -0.22 -22.07
N LEU A 165 10.00 0.78 -21.21
CA LEU A 165 9.68 2.18 -21.54
C LEU A 165 10.46 2.66 -22.78
N PRO A 166 9.79 3.16 -23.84
CA PRO A 166 10.44 3.50 -25.10
C PRO A 166 11.28 4.78 -25.01
N SER A 167 10.80 5.78 -24.29
CA SER A 167 11.41 7.13 -24.27
C SER A 167 12.55 7.31 -23.25
N MET A 168 13.13 6.23 -22.74
CA MET A 168 14.22 6.28 -21.76
C MET A 168 15.47 5.55 -22.26
N THR A 169 16.61 6.24 -22.21
CA THR A 169 17.92 5.64 -22.53
C THR A 169 18.30 4.56 -21.51
N PRO A 170 19.16 3.59 -21.86
CA PRO A 170 19.65 2.60 -20.90
C PRO A 170 20.27 3.22 -19.64
N GLN A 171 20.97 4.35 -19.79
CA GLN A 171 21.57 5.09 -18.68
C GLN A 171 20.48 5.66 -17.75
N GLN A 172 19.43 6.28 -18.31
CA GLN A 172 18.30 6.79 -17.52
C GLN A 172 17.57 5.67 -16.78
N LYS A 173 17.31 4.53 -17.44
CA LYS A 173 16.69 3.35 -16.81
C LYS A 173 17.53 2.84 -15.64
N THR A 174 18.84 2.76 -15.82
CA THR A 174 19.79 2.34 -14.76
C THR A 174 19.75 3.30 -13.57
N LEU A 175 19.71 4.61 -13.81
CA LEU A 175 19.59 5.61 -12.73
C LEU A 175 18.30 5.42 -11.93
N VAL A 176 17.14 5.32 -12.59
CA VAL A 176 15.85 5.10 -11.93
C VAL A 176 15.86 3.79 -11.14
N GLN A 177 16.39 2.71 -11.73
CA GLN A 177 16.52 1.43 -11.06
C GLN A 177 17.40 1.52 -9.80
N ASN A 178 18.50 2.27 -9.85
CA ASN A 178 19.37 2.50 -8.69
C ASN A 178 18.66 3.28 -7.58
N TYR A 179 17.89 4.32 -7.92
CA TYR A 179 17.08 5.04 -6.94
C TYR A 179 16.04 4.15 -6.26
N ILE A 180 15.29 3.35 -7.02
CA ILE A 180 14.30 2.43 -6.46
C ILE A 180 15.00 1.37 -5.59
N ASN A 181 16.12 0.81 -6.04
CA ASN A 181 16.87 -0.17 -5.26
C ASN A 181 17.40 0.42 -3.96
N HIS A 182 17.92 1.65 -4.01
CA HIS A 182 18.36 2.37 -2.82
C HIS A 182 17.19 2.59 -1.87
N PHE A 183 16.07 3.13 -2.34
CA PHE A 183 14.87 3.33 -1.53
C PHE A 183 14.40 2.03 -0.86
N VAL A 184 14.25 0.95 -1.65
CA VAL A 184 13.77 -0.33 -1.13
C VAL A 184 14.74 -0.89 -0.09
N ARG A 185 16.06 -0.89 -0.35
CA ARG A 185 17.05 -1.38 0.61
C ARG A 185 17.10 -0.52 1.88
N THR A 186 17.01 0.79 1.73
CA THR A 186 17.15 1.75 2.84
C THR A 186 15.93 1.74 3.75
N TYR A 187 14.72 1.57 3.22
CA TYR A 187 13.48 1.80 3.96
C TYR A 187 12.59 0.57 4.18
N ASN A 188 12.90 -0.60 3.59
CA ASN A 188 12.01 -1.77 3.71
C ASN A 188 11.79 -2.18 5.17
N GLU A 189 12.85 -2.39 5.93
CA GLU A 189 12.77 -2.78 7.35
C GLU A 189 12.05 -1.72 8.20
N GLN A 190 12.39 -0.44 8.02
CA GLN A 190 11.75 0.67 8.74
C GLN A 190 10.27 0.78 8.40
N SER A 191 9.89 0.49 7.15
CA SER A 191 8.50 0.51 6.73
C SER A 191 7.68 -0.61 7.38
N LEU A 192 8.28 -1.78 7.64
CA LEU A 192 7.64 -2.87 8.38
C LEU A 192 7.43 -2.49 9.85
N VAL A 193 8.40 -1.82 10.47
CA VAL A 193 8.27 -1.23 11.81
C VAL A 193 7.19 -0.14 11.82
N ALA A 194 7.17 0.74 10.82
CA ALA A 194 6.16 1.79 10.70
C ALA A 194 4.75 1.19 10.56
N SER A 195 4.58 0.17 9.72
CA SER A 195 3.33 -0.58 9.58
C SER A 195 2.87 -1.17 10.92
N ALA A 196 3.78 -1.83 11.65
CA ALA A 196 3.48 -2.38 12.97
C ALA A 196 3.06 -1.30 13.99
N ASN A 197 3.70 -0.12 13.98
CA ASN A 197 3.29 1.01 14.81
C ASN A 197 1.88 1.50 14.46
N LEU A 198 1.55 1.58 13.18
CA LEU A 198 0.23 2.01 12.72
C LEU A 198 -0.86 1.00 13.08
N GLU A 199 -0.56 -0.30 13.00
CA GLU A 199 -1.46 -1.36 13.47
C GLU A 199 -1.72 -1.25 14.98
N VAL A 200 -0.67 -1.05 15.79
CA VAL A 200 -0.81 -0.80 17.23
C VAL A 200 -1.59 0.48 17.51
N LEU A 201 -1.38 1.54 16.73
CA LEU A 201 -2.15 2.78 16.86
C LEU A 201 -3.64 2.56 16.60
N VAL A 202 -4.00 1.78 15.58
CA VAL A 202 -5.41 1.41 15.33
C VAL A 202 -5.97 0.59 16.50
N LEU A 203 -5.19 -0.33 17.08
CA LEU A 203 -5.61 -1.08 18.26
C LEU A 203 -5.91 -0.15 19.45
N VAL A 204 -5.02 0.80 19.72
CA VAL A 204 -5.18 1.79 20.79
C VAL A 204 -6.40 2.68 20.52
N GLN A 205 -6.60 3.14 19.29
CA GLN A 205 -7.78 3.94 18.92
C GLN A 205 -9.08 3.17 19.15
N LEU A 206 -9.13 1.89 18.75
CA LEU A 206 -10.30 1.04 18.96
C LEU A 206 -10.54 0.77 20.46
N ALA A 207 -9.47 0.58 21.24
CA ALA A 207 -9.57 0.40 22.69
C ALA A 207 -10.11 1.66 23.39
N ILE A 208 -9.59 2.84 23.07
CA ILE A 208 -10.07 4.13 23.62
C ILE A 208 -11.53 4.39 23.21
N GLY A 209 -11.91 4.04 21.98
CA GLY A 209 -13.28 4.18 21.49
C GLY A 209 -14.25 3.13 22.03
N SER A 210 -13.77 2.04 22.62
CA SER A 210 -14.60 0.91 23.05
C SER A 210 -15.68 1.24 24.10
N PRO A 211 -15.51 2.18 25.05
CA PRO A 211 -16.58 2.55 25.98
C PRO A 211 -17.83 3.11 25.30
N LEU A 212 -17.68 3.73 24.11
CA LEU A 212 -18.80 4.24 23.32
C LEU A 212 -19.75 3.12 22.86
N VAL A 213 -19.31 1.86 22.85
CA VAL A 213 -20.18 0.71 22.55
C VAL A 213 -21.36 0.65 23.52
N LEU A 214 -21.15 0.94 24.82
CA LEU A 214 -22.24 0.92 25.80
C LEU A 214 -23.29 2.00 25.50
N TYR A 215 -22.83 3.20 25.13
CA TYR A 215 -23.71 4.27 24.68
C TYR A 215 -24.49 3.88 23.41
N TYR A 216 -23.81 3.27 22.44
CA TYR A 216 -24.47 2.81 21.20
C TYR A 216 -25.42 1.64 21.44
N LEU A 217 -25.20 0.76 22.41
CA LEU A 217 -26.17 -0.30 22.71
C LEU A 217 -27.54 0.27 23.08
N LEU A 218 -27.58 1.46 23.70
CA LEU A 218 -28.80 2.15 24.10
C LEU A 218 -29.38 3.06 23.00
N THR A 219 -28.53 3.61 22.13
CA THR A 219 -28.94 4.66 21.18
C THR A 219 -28.94 4.23 19.71
N ASN A 220 -28.05 3.32 19.34
CA ASN A 220 -27.89 2.80 17.98
C ASN A 220 -27.32 1.37 18.03
N PHE A 221 -28.22 0.41 18.28
CA PHE A 221 -27.86 -1.00 18.47
C PHE A 221 -27.00 -1.55 17.32
N TRP A 222 -27.35 -1.24 16.06
CA TRP A 222 -26.59 -1.69 14.90
C TRP A 222 -25.15 -1.17 14.89
N LEU A 223 -24.94 0.11 15.21
CA LEU A 223 -23.60 0.67 15.30
C LEU A 223 -22.80 0.03 16.45
N ALA A 224 -23.44 -0.32 17.56
CA ALA A 224 -22.79 -1.04 18.66
C ALA A 224 -22.28 -2.41 18.21
N ILE A 225 -23.13 -3.20 17.53
CA ILE A 225 -22.75 -4.53 17.00
C ILE A 225 -21.59 -4.41 16.02
N ILE A 226 -21.61 -3.43 15.11
CA ILE A 226 -20.51 -3.20 14.17
C ILE A 226 -19.20 -2.88 14.91
N ASN A 227 -19.22 -2.03 15.93
CA ASN A 227 -18.03 -1.72 16.72
C ASN A 227 -17.50 -2.96 17.44
N ILE A 228 -18.37 -3.80 18.02
CA ILE A 228 -17.97 -5.06 18.67
C ILE A 228 -17.28 -5.99 17.67
N ILE A 229 -17.88 -6.22 16.49
CA ILE A 229 -17.32 -7.12 15.47
C ILE A 229 -15.96 -6.61 14.99
N VAL A 230 -15.81 -5.30 14.75
CA VAL A 230 -14.54 -4.69 14.34
C VAL A 230 -13.47 -4.83 15.44
N ILE A 231 -13.82 -4.57 16.70
CA ILE A 231 -12.89 -4.71 17.83
C ILE A 231 -12.43 -6.17 17.96
N VAL A 232 -13.37 -7.12 17.96
CA VAL A 232 -13.05 -8.55 18.07
C VAL A 232 -12.16 -9.00 16.91
N GLN A 233 -12.50 -8.62 15.68
CA GLN A 233 -11.68 -8.94 14.51
C GLN A 233 -10.27 -8.36 14.65
N PHE A 234 -10.14 -7.10 15.03
CA PHE A 234 -8.84 -6.44 15.09
C PHE A 234 -7.97 -6.97 16.23
N VAL A 235 -8.57 -7.31 17.38
CA VAL A 235 -7.86 -7.99 18.47
C VAL A 235 -7.37 -9.37 18.03
N ALA A 236 -8.19 -10.14 17.32
CA ALA A 236 -7.78 -11.44 16.78
C ALA A 236 -6.63 -11.30 15.75
N PHE A 237 -6.73 -10.33 14.84
CA PHE A 237 -5.67 -9.99 13.90
C PHE A 237 -4.37 -9.64 14.63
N MET A 238 -4.42 -8.74 15.63
CA MET A 238 -3.24 -8.33 16.39
C MET A 238 -2.63 -9.48 17.18
N LYS A 239 -3.45 -10.39 17.72
CA LYS A 239 -2.96 -11.59 18.41
C LYS A 239 -2.18 -12.52 17.48
N LEU A 240 -2.70 -12.76 16.27
CA LEU A 240 -2.00 -13.57 15.26
C LEU A 240 -0.71 -12.89 14.80
N ARG A 241 -0.78 -11.58 14.48
CA ARG A 241 0.39 -10.79 14.06
C ARG A 241 1.46 -10.71 15.13
N TYR A 242 1.10 -10.58 16.41
CA TYR A 242 2.05 -10.58 17.52
C TYR A 242 2.89 -11.88 17.56
N ARG A 243 2.31 -13.02 17.15
CA ARG A 243 3.05 -14.30 17.11
C ARG A 243 3.93 -14.45 15.87
N GLN A 244 3.51 -13.88 14.75
CA GLN A 244 4.12 -14.13 13.43
C GLN A 244 5.11 -13.05 13.00
N SER A 245 4.91 -11.82 13.46
CA SER A 245 5.68 -10.65 13.05
C SER A 245 6.59 -10.20 14.19
N LYS A 246 7.91 -10.34 13.99
CA LYS A 246 8.91 -9.80 14.91
C LYS A 246 8.76 -8.29 15.12
N TYR A 247 8.30 -7.56 14.10
CA TYR A 247 8.07 -6.11 14.17
C TYR A 247 6.85 -5.79 15.03
N THR A 248 5.73 -6.48 14.82
CA THR A 248 4.52 -6.28 15.61
C THR A 248 4.78 -6.63 17.07
N LYS A 249 5.46 -7.76 17.32
CA LYS A 249 5.88 -8.15 18.67
C LYS A 249 6.74 -7.08 19.33
N GLY A 250 7.84 -6.68 18.68
CA GLY A 250 8.76 -5.69 19.24
C GLY A 250 8.11 -4.33 19.50
N THR A 251 7.26 -3.85 18.58
CA THR A 251 6.53 -2.60 18.75
C THR A 251 5.49 -2.68 19.88
N PHE A 252 4.76 -3.80 19.97
CA PHE A 252 3.78 -4.00 21.04
C PHE A 252 4.45 -4.08 22.40
N ASP A 253 5.48 -4.93 22.54
CA ASP A 253 6.28 -5.07 23.77
C ASP A 253 6.89 -3.74 24.20
N GLY A 254 7.48 -3.00 23.25
CA GLY A 254 8.04 -1.68 23.51
C GLY A 254 6.99 -0.64 23.94
N THR A 255 5.75 -0.73 23.43
CA THR A 255 4.64 0.16 23.81
C THR A 255 4.18 -0.16 25.23
N VAL A 256 3.99 -1.44 25.55
CA VAL A 256 3.63 -1.90 26.91
C VAL A 256 4.72 -1.51 27.90
N TYR A 257 5.99 -1.69 27.56
CA TYR A 257 7.12 -1.31 28.41
C TYR A 257 7.12 0.19 28.74
N LYS A 258 6.92 1.06 27.73
CA LYS A 258 6.83 2.51 27.95
C LYS A 258 5.66 2.89 28.85
N LEU A 259 4.52 2.22 28.66
CA LEU A 259 3.33 2.43 29.49
C LEU A 259 3.57 1.98 30.93
N ASP A 260 4.18 0.81 31.13
CA ASP A 260 4.57 0.32 32.46
C ASP A 260 5.55 1.30 33.13
N ALA A 261 6.56 1.79 32.42
CA ALA A 261 7.51 2.77 32.95
C ALA A 261 6.81 4.09 33.35
N PHE A 262 5.86 4.57 32.55
CA PHE A 262 5.08 5.76 32.86
C PHE A 262 4.17 5.55 34.08
N MET A 263 3.46 4.41 34.17
CA MET A 263 2.60 4.12 35.32
C MET A 263 3.39 3.95 36.62
N ASN A 264 4.65 3.52 36.54
CA ASN A 264 5.55 3.35 37.68
C ASN A 264 6.54 4.53 37.88
N SER A 265 6.32 5.67 37.23
CA SER A 265 7.21 6.84 37.32
C SER A 265 7.20 7.53 38.69
N GLY A 266 6.23 7.21 39.54
CA GLY A 266 5.92 7.94 40.78
C GLY A 266 5.09 9.22 40.59
N THR A 267 4.81 9.62 39.34
CA THR A 267 3.96 10.80 39.04
C THR A 267 2.48 10.46 38.89
N VAL A 268 2.14 9.18 38.71
CA VAL A 268 0.77 8.70 38.54
C VAL A 268 0.19 8.30 39.91
N PRO A 269 -1.00 8.79 40.29
CA PRO A 269 -1.62 8.41 41.57
C PRO A 269 -1.84 6.89 41.70
N LEU A 270 -1.60 6.36 42.91
CA LEU A 270 -1.60 4.91 43.19
C LEU A 270 -2.87 4.17 42.74
N GLN A 271 -4.03 4.82 42.84
CA GLN A 271 -5.32 4.26 42.40
C GLN A 271 -5.32 3.92 40.91
N PHE A 272 -4.73 4.77 40.06
CA PHE A 272 -4.62 4.52 38.63
C PHE A 272 -3.62 3.41 38.32
N VAL A 273 -2.52 3.32 39.06
CA VAL A 273 -1.52 2.24 38.92
C VAL A 273 -2.15 0.88 39.21
N GLN A 274 -2.90 0.77 40.32
CA GLN A 274 -3.62 -0.46 40.69
C GLN A 274 -4.70 -0.84 39.66
N THR A 275 -5.48 0.16 39.22
CA THR A 275 -6.53 -0.05 38.20
C THR A 275 -5.92 -0.55 36.89
N TYR A 276 -4.81 0.04 36.46
CA TYR A 276 -4.07 -0.39 35.28
C TYR A 276 -3.55 -1.82 35.39
N ALA A 277 -2.94 -2.19 36.52
CA ALA A 277 -2.44 -3.53 36.73
C ALA A 277 -3.56 -4.59 36.65
N ASN A 278 -4.71 -4.30 37.27
CA ASN A 278 -5.89 -5.16 37.21
C ASN A 278 -6.45 -5.28 35.80
N LEU A 279 -6.60 -4.16 35.08
CA LEU A 279 -7.07 -4.15 33.70
C LEU A 279 -6.11 -4.92 32.78
N LYS A 280 -4.79 -4.72 32.92
CA LYS A 280 -3.77 -5.43 32.16
C LYS A 280 -3.89 -6.94 32.35
N LEU A 281 -4.09 -7.42 33.58
CA LEU A 281 -4.30 -8.84 33.86
C LEU A 281 -5.59 -9.37 33.21
N GLN A 282 -6.71 -8.66 33.36
CA GLN A 282 -7.99 -9.06 32.77
C GLN A 282 -7.94 -9.12 31.24
N VAL A 283 -7.36 -8.10 30.60
CA VAL A 283 -7.17 -8.05 29.14
C VAL A 283 -6.29 -9.21 28.68
N THR A 284 -5.19 -9.49 29.39
CA THR A 284 -4.30 -10.61 29.05
C THR A 284 -5.04 -11.95 29.11
N GLN A 285 -5.83 -12.18 30.16
CA GLN A 285 -6.63 -13.39 30.32
C GLN A 285 -7.72 -13.49 29.24
N LEU A 286 -8.39 -12.39 28.90
CA LEU A 286 -9.41 -12.35 27.86
C LEU A 286 -8.82 -12.69 26.49
N ILE A 287 -7.70 -12.07 26.13
CA ILE A 287 -7.00 -12.33 24.87
C ILE A 287 -6.53 -13.78 24.81
N ALA A 288 -6.08 -14.36 25.93
CA ALA A 288 -5.68 -15.77 25.98
C ALA A 288 -6.83 -16.73 25.62
N ARG A 289 -8.08 -16.38 25.94
CA ARG A 289 -9.28 -17.19 25.64
C ARG A 289 -9.72 -17.15 24.17
N ILE A 290 -9.32 -16.14 23.40
CA ILE A 290 -9.60 -16.09 21.97
C ILE A 290 -8.90 -17.32 21.35
N PRO A 291 -9.60 -18.21 20.63
CA PRO A 291 -8.93 -19.33 20.00
C PRO A 291 -7.86 -18.82 19.01
N PHE A 292 -6.92 -19.69 18.62
CA PHE A 292 -5.78 -19.42 17.73
C PHE A 292 -4.57 -18.77 18.37
#